data_AF-A0A2H5WEZ8-F1
#
_entry.id   AF-A0A2H5WEZ8-F1
#
_cell.length_a   1.000
_cell.length_b   1.000
_cell.length_c   1.000
_cell.angle_alpha   90.00
_cell.angle_beta   90.00
_cell.angle_gamma   90.00
#
_symmetry.space_group_name_H-M   'P 1'
#
loop_
_entity.id
_entity.type
_entity.pdbx_description
1 polymer ?
#
loop_
_entity_poly.entity_id
_entity_poly.type
_entity_poly.pdbx_seq_one_letter_code
_entity_poly.pdbx_strand_id
1 'polypeptide(L)'
;MVPSAELRVYQPLEAFPAAERARLERSILGGGPVVSPRPVYRQLLAGDRLGLLVPAEDEGALVRFVDGTPYLCPLRTRMRTLAGILAFERARPFEGAEDFLPRGLARRAARELRRMRRRDPAAVAAIMESPWHVPVRWFVLFDDAERRIVERDGRYHLSYLTTARRAMRRAERAVPVLRDSELGEVAETIVELHEWLASFDPRSLVELDYGGLCAFLSWDELDDDRSVRDIQEAIASLAAGDRRRPVELYQAVLGRWAEVRGREGLN
;
A
#
# COMPACT_ATOMS: atom_id res chain seq x y z
N MET A 1 8.59 -15.21 -1.59
CA MET A 1 8.15 -13.80 -1.58
C MET A 1 7.35 -13.64 -0.30
N VAL A 2 7.64 -12.62 0.52
CA VAL A 2 6.86 -12.39 1.74
C VAL A 2 5.42 -12.04 1.33
N PRO A 3 4.38 -12.70 1.88
CA PRO A 3 3.00 -12.36 1.59
C PRO A 3 2.71 -10.93 2.02
N SER A 4 2.22 -10.10 1.10
CA SER A 4 1.95 -8.68 1.37
C SER A 4 0.61 -8.25 0.80
N ALA A 5 -0.07 -7.36 1.53
CA ALA A 5 -1.11 -6.51 0.97
C ALA A 5 -0.50 -5.25 0.36
N GLU A 6 -1.13 -4.71 -0.67
CA GLU A 6 -0.70 -3.51 -1.35
C GLU A 6 -1.84 -2.48 -1.44
N LEU A 7 -1.51 -1.24 -1.10
CA LEU A 7 -2.35 -0.07 -1.39
C LEU A 7 -1.76 0.67 -2.58
N ARG A 8 -2.47 0.65 -3.71
CA ARG A 8 -1.99 1.14 -5.01
C ARG A 8 -2.78 2.33 -5.49
N VAL A 9 -2.10 3.29 -6.12
CA VAL A 9 -2.72 4.43 -6.81
C VAL A 9 -2.50 4.29 -8.31
N TYR A 10 -3.59 4.21 -9.07
CA TYR A 10 -3.56 4.20 -10.52
C TYR A 10 -3.96 5.58 -11.03
N GLN A 11 -3.05 6.26 -11.73
CA GLN A 11 -3.27 7.61 -12.25
C GLN A 11 -3.69 7.56 -13.73
N PRO A 12 -4.50 8.52 -14.20
CA PRO A 12 -4.75 8.66 -15.63
C PRO A 12 -3.45 9.00 -16.36
N LEU A 13 -3.35 8.59 -17.63
CA LEU A 13 -2.13 8.76 -18.42
C LEU A 13 -1.69 10.23 -18.54
N GLU A 14 -2.64 11.18 -18.53
CA GLU A 14 -2.34 12.61 -18.62
C GLU A 14 -1.75 13.21 -17.34
N ALA A 15 -1.78 12.47 -16.22
CA ALA A 15 -1.16 12.90 -14.97
C ALA A 15 0.39 12.82 -15.02
N PHE A 16 0.95 12.10 -15.98
CA PHE A 16 2.39 11.88 -16.08
C PHE A 16 3.08 12.95 -16.94
N PRO A 17 4.32 13.37 -16.58
CA PRO A 17 5.14 14.22 -17.42
C PRO A 17 5.30 13.63 -18.83
N ALA A 18 5.40 14.48 -19.85
CA ALA A 18 5.36 14.05 -21.26
C ALA A 18 6.36 12.93 -21.60
N ALA A 19 7.58 12.99 -21.06
CA ALA A 19 8.61 11.96 -21.27
C ALA A 19 8.26 10.61 -20.61
N GLU A 20 7.73 10.64 -19.39
CA GLU A 20 7.29 9.42 -18.68
C GLU A 20 6.04 8.84 -19.35
N ARG A 21 5.08 9.69 -19.72
CA ARG A 21 3.88 9.33 -20.47
C ARG A 21 4.22 8.58 -21.76
N ALA A 22 5.11 9.13 -22.60
CA ALA A 22 5.52 8.47 -23.86
C ALA A 22 6.24 7.12 -23.64
N ARG A 23 6.90 6.94 -22.48
CA ARG A 23 7.48 5.63 -22.09
C ARG A 23 6.38 4.64 -21.70
N LEU A 24 5.42 5.08 -20.88
CA LEU A 24 4.30 4.27 -20.42
C LEU A 24 3.39 3.86 -21.58
N GLU A 25 3.07 4.77 -22.50
CA GLU A 25 2.31 4.50 -23.73
C GLU A 25 2.97 3.40 -24.57
N ARG A 26 4.29 3.48 -24.81
CA ARG A 26 5.03 2.44 -25.51
C ARG A 26 4.97 1.09 -24.80
N SER A 27 5.04 1.10 -23.46
CA SER A 27 4.91 -0.12 -22.66
C SER A 27 3.52 -0.75 -22.81
N ILE A 28 2.45 0.04 -22.80
CA ILE A 28 1.07 -0.45 -23.00
C ILE A 28 0.91 -1.06 -24.39
N LEU A 29 1.33 -0.35 -25.44
CA LEU A 29 1.21 -0.79 -26.83
C LEU A 29 2.06 -2.03 -27.13
N GLY A 30 3.17 -2.22 -26.42
CA GLY A 30 4.02 -3.40 -26.52
C GLY A 30 3.51 -4.66 -25.82
N GLY A 31 2.27 -4.67 -25.31
CA GLY A 31 1.70 -5.78 -24.53
C GLY A 31 1.77 -5.59 -23.01
N GLY A 32 2.03 -4.37 -22.54
CA GLY A 32 2.20 -4.02 -21.13
C GLY A 32 3.49 -4.58 -20.52
N PRO A 33 3.88 -4.16 -19.31
CA PRO A 33 4.73 -5.01 -18.50
C PRO A 33 3.91 -6.25 -18.16
N VAL A 34 4.21 -7.36 -18.84
CA VAL A 34 4.08 -8.68 -18.23
C VAL A 34 4.86 -8.55 -16.94
N VAL A 35 4.17 -8.55 -15.80
CA VAL A 35 4.81 -8.66 -14.48
C VAL A 35 5.71 -9.87 -14.60
N SER A 36 7.02 -9.66 -14.78
CA SER A 36 7.95 -10.76 -14.61
C SER A 36 7.76 -11.15 -13.15
N PRO A 37 7.37 -12.39 -12.81
CA PRO A 37 7.18 -12.81 -11.42
C PRO A 37 8.49 -12.74 -10.60
N ARG A 38 9.58 -12.24 -11.20
CA ARG A 38 10.88 -12.01 -10.61
C ARG A 38 11.37 -10.62 -11.01
N PRO A 39 11.35 -9.63 -10.09
CA PRO A 39 12.14 -8.41 -10.25
C PRO A 39 13.59 -8.75 -10.63
N VAL A 40 14.10 -8.16 -11.72
CA VAL A 40 15.52 -8.25 -12.07
C VAL A 40 16.27 -7.30 -11.15
N TYR A 41 16.81 -7.86 -10.08
CA TYR A 41 17.60 -7.13 -9.11
C TYR A 41 19.01 -6.87 -9.64
N ARG A 42 19.47 -5.62 -9.60
CA ARG A 42 20.89 -5.29 -9.79
C ARG A 42 21.54 -5.11 -8.42
N GLN A 43 22.57 -5.88 -8.13
CA GLN A 43 23.33 -5.73 -6.89
C GLN A 43 24.15 -4.44 -6.96
N LEU A 44 23.80 -3.44 -6.16
CA LEU A 44 24.73 -2.36 -5.85
C LEU A 44 25.70 -2.88 -4.80
N LEU A 45 26.80 -3.48 -5.25
CA LEU A 45 27.92 -3.86 -4.38
C LEU A 45 28.45 -2.60 -3.70
N ALA A 46 28.59 -2.66 -2.38
CA ALA A 46 29.27 -1.66 -1.58
C ALA A 46 30.36 -2.35 -0.75
N GLY A 47 31.41 -2.86 -1.42
CA GLY A 47 32.50 -3.60 -0.78
C GLY A 47 32.05 -4.89 -0.06
N ASP A 48 32.71 -5.25 1.04
CA ASP A 48 32.49 -6.45 1.87
C ASP A 48 31.15 -6.50 2.65
N ARG A 49 30.11 -5.79 2.21
CA ARG A 49 28.80 -5.77 2.88
C ARG A 49 27.68 -6.08 1.91
N LEU A 50 26.63 -6.74 2.42
CA LEU A 50 25.42 -7.14 1.70
C LEU A 50 24.95 -6.00 0.78
N GLY A 51 25.02 -6.21 -0.54
CA GLY A 51 24.68 -5.20 -1.54
C GLY A 51 23.17 -4.99 -1.60
N LEU A 52 22.71 -3.75 -1.75
CA LEU A 52 21.29 -3.48 -1.97
C LEU A 52 20.94 -3.91 -3.40
N LEU A 53 20.11 -4.94 -3.52
CA LEU A 53 19.51 -5.36 -4.78
C LEU A 53 18.44 -4.33 -5.16
N VAL A 54 18.74 -3.45 -6.13
CA VAL A 54 17.81 -2.43 -6.61
C VAL A 54 17.36 -2.82 -8.02
N PRO A 55 16.06 -2.83 -8.32
CA PRO A 55 15.61 -3.15 -9.67
C PRO A 55 16.06 -2.11 -10.70
N ALA A 56 16.17 -2.52 -11.97
CA ALA A 56 16.60 -1.66 -13.07
C ALA A 56 15.66 -0.45 -13.27
N GLU A 57 16.14 0.66 -13.84
CA GLU A 57 15.39 1.94 -13.92
C GLU A 57 14.10 1.92 -14.79
N ASP A 58 13.82 0.81 -15.49
CA ASP A 58 12.69 0.67 -16.41
C ASP A 58 11.69 -0.41 -15.97
N GLU A 59 11.18 -0.24 -14.76
CA GLU A 59 10.34 -1.25 -14.08
C GLU A 59 8.91 -1.37 -14.62
N GLY A 60 8.48 -0.45 -15.50
CA GLY A 60 7.11 -0.41 -16.01
C GLY A 60 6.08 0.07 -14.98
N ALA A 61 4.80 -0.21 -15.27
CA ALA A 61 3.65 0.17 -14.46
C ALA A 61 2.56 -0.90 -14.51
N LEU A 62 1.88 -1.16 -13.40
CA LEU A 62 0.63 -1.92 -13.43
C LEU A 62 -0.41 -1.12 -14.21
N VAL A 63 -1.23 -1.81 -15.01
CA VAL A 63 -2.25 -1.19 -15.85
C VAL A 63 -3.62 -1.68 -15.41
N ARG A 64 -4.56 -0.75 -15.23
CA ARG A 64 -5.97 -1.06 -15.01
C ARG A 64 -6.82 -0.34 -16.03
N PHE A 65 -7.77 -1.04 -16.63
CA PHE A 65 -8.75 -0.43 -17.52
C PHE A 65 -10.07 -0.19 -16.76
N VAL A 66 -10.61 1.02 -16.90
CA VAL A 66 -11.96 1.38 -16.46
C VAL A 66 -12.65 2.01 -17.66
N ASP A 67 -13.75 1.38 -18.13
CA ASP A 67 -14.50 1.81 -19.31
C ASP A 67 -13.61 2.06 -20.55
N GLY A 68 -12.63 1.17 -20.77
CA GLY A 68 -11.67 1.27 -21.87
C GLY A 68 -10.55 2.30 -21.67
N THR A 69 -10.58 3.09 -20.60
CA THR A 69 -9.54 4.09 -20.28
C THR A 69 -8.45 3.47 -19.40
N PRO A 70 -7.16 3.56 -19.78
CA PRO A 70 -6.07 3.03 -18.98
C PRO A 70 -5.70 3.95 -17.81
N TYR A 71 -5.53 3.34 -16.64
CA TYR A 71 -4.95 3.93 -15.44
C TYR A 71 -3.68 3.17 -15.06
N LEU A 72 -2.66 3.89 -14.63
CA LEU A 72 -1.30 3.38 -14.49
C LEU A 72 -0.78 3.56 -13.07
N CYS A 73 -0.18 2.50 -12.54
CA CYS A 73 0.50 2.50 -11.26
C CYS A 73 1.99 2.14 -11.47
N PRO A 74 2.88 3.14 -11.67
CA PRO A 74 4.31 2.89 -11.84
C PRO A 74 4.90 2.12 -10.66
N LEU A 75 5.67 1.07 -10.93
CA LEU A 75 6.19 0.20 -9.87
C LEU A 75 7.11 0.96 -8.90
N ARG A 76 8.02 1.80 -9.44
CA ARG A 76 8.96 2.65 -8.68
C ARG A 76 9.62 1.91 -7.50
N THR A 77 9.91 0.63 -7.67
CA THR A 77 10.51 -0.34 -6.76
C THR A 77 11.79 0.19 -6.16
N ARG A 78 12.70 0.82 -6.91
CA ARG A 78 13.85 1.52 -6.29
C ARG A 78 13.42 2.52 -5.22
N MET A 79 12.42 3.35 -5.47
CA MET A 79 11.92 4.31 -4.47
C MET A 79 11.23 3.61 -3.31
N ARG A 80 10.43 2.57 -3.58
CA ARG A 80 9.77 1.74 -2.56
C ARG A 80 10.79 1.06 -1.66
N THR A 81 11.83 0.44 -2.21
CA THR A 81 12.91 -0.21 -1.44
C THR A 81 13.62 0.80 -0.56
N LEU A 82 13.98 1.98 -1.08
CA LEU A 82 14.60 3.03 -0.28
C LEU A 82 13.67 3.52 0.84
N ALA A 83 12.38 3.69 0.56
CA ALA A 83 11.39 4.04 1.58
C ALA A 83 11.22 2.95 2.63
N GLY A 84 11.22 1.68 2.22
CA GLY A 84 11.13 0.51 3.09
C GLY A 84 12.32 0.39 4.04
N ILE A 85 13.55 0.68 3.58
CA ILE A 85 14.74 0.77 4.45
C ILE A 85 14.52 1.80 5.56
N LEU A 86 13.95 2.97 5.25
CA LEU A 86 13.70 4.02 6.24
C LEU A 86 12.55 3.66 7.18
N ALA A 87 11.52 2.98 6.66
CA ALA A 87 10.43 2.49 7.49
C ALA A 87 10.91 1.43 8.49
N PHE A 88 11.74 0.47 8.04
CA PHE A 88 12.36 -0.53 8.90
C PHE A 88 13.25 0.10 9.97
N GLU A 89 14.06 1.09 9.59
CA GLU A 89 14.94 1.79 10.53
C GLU A 89 14.18 2.54 11.63
N ARG A 90 13.03 3.14 11.29
CA ARG A 90 12.16 3.81 12.28
C ARG A 90 11.39 2.84 13.14
N ALA A 91 10.82 1.79 12.55
CA ALA A 91 9.94 0.86 13.23
C ALA A 91 10.69 -0.07 14.18
N ARG A 92 11.94 -0.43 13.86
CA ARG A 92 12.77 -1.37 14.65
C ARG A 92 11.96 -2.59 15.08
N PRO A 93 11.45 -3.38 14.12
CA PRO A 93 10.33 -4.29 14.37
C PRO A 93 10.64 -5.44 15.35
N PHE A 94 11.92 -5.68 15.65
CA PHE A 94 12.37 -6.71 16.58
C PHE A 94 13.70 -6.29 17.24
N GLU A 95 14.01 -6.91 18.37
CA GLU A 95 15.28 -6.73 19.08
C GLU A 95 16.47 -7.19 18.21
N GLY A 96 17.51 -6.36 18.07
CA GLY A 96 18.64 -6.64 17.18
C GLY A 96 18.43 -6.22 15.72
N ALA A 97 17.35 -5.51 15.38
CA ALA A 97 17.13 -4.98 14.03
C ALA A 97 18.29 -4.09 13.49
N GLU A 98 19.14 -3.53 14.37
CA GLU A 98 20.32 -2.75 13.95
C GLU A 98 21.37 -3.59 13.20
N ASP A 99 21.45 -4.88 13.51
CA ASP A 99 22.42 -5.80 12.91
C ASP A 99 22.03 -6.12 11.47
N PHE A 100 20.72 -6.20 11.19
CA PHE A 100 20.17 -6.40 9.86
C PHE A 100 20.24 -5.14 9.00
N LEU A 101 20.08 -3.96 9.60
CA LEU A 101 20.10 -2.69 8.88
C LEU A 101 21.08 -1.69 9.51
N PRO A 102 22.36 -1.69 9.07
CA PRO A 102 23.36 -0.77 9.58
C PRO A 102 22.94 0.70 9.36
N ARG A 103 23.15 1.55 10.38
CA ARG A 103 22.79 2.99 10.33
C ARG A 103 23.37 3.73 9.11
N GLY A 104 24.55 3.33 8.64
CA GLY A 104 25.17 3.89 7.43
C GLY A 104 24.35 3.66 6.15
N LEU A 105 23.73 2.49 6.05
CA LEU A 105 22.85 2.12 4.93
C LEU A 105 21.57 2.94 4.95
N ALA A 106 20.91 3.07 6.12
CA ALA A 106 19.73 3.92 6.27
C ALA A 106 20.00 5.39 5.89
N ARG A 107 21.13 5.96 6.35
CA ARG A 107 21.54 7.32 5.95
C ARG A 107 21.79 7.44 4.45
N ARG A 108 22.38 6.43 3.80
CA ARG A 108 22.58 6.41 2.35
C ARG A 108 21.23 6.36 1.63
N ALA A 109 20.33 5.49 2.05
CA ALA A 109 18.99 5.37 1.47
C ALA A 109 18.22 6.69 1.57
N ALA A 110 18.27 7.37 2.73
CA ALA A 110 17.66 8.67 2.92
C ALA A 110 18.21 9.74 1.95
N ARG A 111 19.53 9.77 1.74
CA ARG A 111 20.15 10.71 0.79
C ARG A 111 19.74 10.41 -0.65
N GLU A 112 19.72 9.13 -1.03
CA GLU A 112 19.32 8.66 -2.35
C GLU A 112 17.86 9.04 -2.65
N LEU A 113 16.93 8.71 -1.75
CA LEU A 113 15.51 9.00 -1.91
C LEU A 113 15.25 10.51 -2.01
N ARG A 114 15.96 11.32 -1.20
CA ARG A 114 15.90 12.79 -1.32
C ARG A 114 16.44 13.31 -2.65
N ARG A 115 17.50 12.71 -3.19
CA ARG A 115 18.04 13.08 -4.52
C ARG A 115 17.03 12.75 -5.62
N MET A 116 16.38 11.60 -5.56
CA MET A 116 15.34 11.20 -6.52
C MET A 116 14.17 12.19 -6.49
N ARG A 117 13.61 12.46 -5.30
CA ARG A 117 12.50 13.43 -5.13
C ARG A 117 12.85 14.85 -5.58
N ARG A 118 14.10 15.30 -5.44
CA ARG A 118 14.53 16.62 -5.94
C ARG A 118 14.63 16.67 -7.46
N ARG A 119 15.01 15.56 -8.10
CA ARG A 119 15.12 15.48 -9.55
C ARG A 119 13.75 15.42 -10.21
N ASP A 120 12.82 14.70 -9.58
CA ASP A 120 11.45 14.57 -10.02
C ASP A 120 10.51 14.60 -8.80
N PRO A 121 9.95 15.78 -8.46
CA PRO A 121 9.00 15.89 -7.35
C PRO A 121 7.70 15.12 -7.58
N ALA A 122 7.32 14.86 -8.83
CA ALA A 122 6.15 14.06 -9.18
C ALA A 122 6.43 12.55 -9.08
N ALA A 123 7.69 12.16 -8.83
CA ALA A 123 8.09 10.77 -8.60
C ALA A 123 7.69 10.27 -7.20
N VAL A 124 6.40 10.25 -6.85
CA VAL A 124 5.91 9.61 -5.62
C VAL A 124 5.71 8.11 -5.81
N ALA A 125 6.07 7.29 -4.82
CA ALA A 125 5.79 5.85 -4.87
C ALA A 125 4.28 5.63 -4.79
N ALA A 126 3.72 5.04 -5.86
CA ALA A 126 2.28 4.82 -6.02
C ALA A 126 1.77 3.55 -5.31
N ILE A 127 2.66 2.81 -4.64
CA ILE A 127 2.34 1.56 -3.95
C ILE A 127 2.90 1.63 -2.53
N MET A 128 2.03 1.49 -1.54
CA MET A 128 2.40 1.10 -0.18
C MET A 128 2.21 -0.40 -0.02
N GLU A 129 3.11 -1.06 0.71
CA GLU A 129 3.10 -2.50 0.91
C GLU A 129 3.14 -2.80 2.40
N SER A 130 2.39 -3.82 2.82
CA SER A 130 2.37 -4.28 4.20
C SER A 130 2.46 -5.80 4.25
N PRO A 131 3.56 -6.36 4.80
CA PRO A 131 3.73 -7.80 4.91
C PRO A 131 2.80 -8.37 5.99
N TRP A 132 2.27 -9.55 5.72
CA TRP A 132 1.47 -10.39 6.62
C TRP A 132 0.17 -9.81 7.19
N HIS A 133 -0.19 -8.57 6.85
CA HIS A 133 -1.47 -7.98 7.26
C HIS A 133 -1.89 -6.81 6.39
N VAL A 134 -3.17 -6.43 6.51
CA VAL A 134 -3.66 -5.14 6.01
C VAL A 134 -3.68 -4.12 7.16
N PRO A 135 -2.96 -2.98 7.06
CA PRO A 135 -3.01 -1.92 8.05
C PRO A 135 -4.43 -1.35 8.19
N VAL A 136 -4.92 -1.26 9.43
CA VAL A 136 -6.31 -0.83 9.71
C VAL A 136 -6.64 0.54 9.10
N ARG A 137 -5.67 1.47 9.13
CA ARG A 137 -5.80 2.81 8.53
C ARG A 137 -6.16 2.79 7.04
N TRP A 138 -5.84 1.72 6.31
CA TRP A 138 -6.19 1.60 4.89
C TRP A 138 -7.68 1.36 4.67
N PHE A 139 -8.35 0.64 5.57
CA PHE A 139 -9.79 0.33 5.44
C PHE A 139 -10.67 1.58 5.44
N VAL A 140 -10.24 2.65 6.12
CA VAL A 140 -10.93 3.96 6.16
C VAL A 140 -11.15 4.56 4.76
N LEU A 141 -10.30 4.21 3.79
CA LEU A 141 -10.37 4.76 2.43
C LEU A 141 -11.50 4.16 1.60
N PHE A 142 -12.08 3.03 2.01
CA PHE A 142 -12.97 2.23 1.18
C PHE A 142 -14.39 2.18 1.72
N ASP A 143 -15.28 1.71 0.88
CA ASP A 143 -16.61 1.27 1.25
C ASP A 143 -16.77 -0.23 1.05
N ASP A 144 -17.55 -0.86 1.91
CA ASP A 144 -17.75 -2.31 1.86
C ASP A 144 -18.41 -2.75 0.54
N ALA A 145 -19.24 -1.90 -0.08
CA ALA A 145 -19.80 -2.17 -1.39
C ALA A 145 -18.76 -2.11 -2.55
N GLU A 146 -17.58 -1.55 -2.30
CA GLU A 146 -16.47 -1.49 -3.27
C GLU A 146 -15.62 -2.78 -3.26
N ARG A 147 -15.98 -3.75 -2.42
CA ARG A 147 -15.35 -5.06 -2.27
C ARG A 147 -15.55 -5.94 -3.50
N ARG A 148 -14.50 -6.64 -3.90
CA ARG A 148 -14.55 -7.63 -4.99
C ARG A 148 -13.69 -8.85 -4.67
N ILE A 149 -14.32 -10.03 -4.70
CA ILE A 149 -13.63 -11.31 -4.74
C ILE A 149 -13.69 -11.84 -6.18
N VAL A 150 -12.54 -12.25 -6.71
CA VAL A 150 -12.45 -12.94 -8.00
C VAL A 150 -11.62 -14.19 -7.87
N GLU A 151 -12.05 -15.27 -8.53
CA GLU A 151 -11.21 -16.44 -8.71
C GLU A 151 -10.33 -16.25 -9.96
N ARG A 152 -9.03 -16.48 -9.82
CA ARG A 152 -8.04 -16.45 -10.91
C ARG A 152 -7.03 -17.56 -10.66
N ASP A 153 -6.77 -18.38 -11.69
CA ASP A 153 -5.82 -19.49 -11.63
C ASP A 153 -6.03 -20.42 -10.41
N GLY A 154 -7.30 -20.70 -10.08
CA GLY A 154 -7.69 -21.55 -8.95
C GLY A 154 -7.46 -20.92 -7.56
N ARG A 155 -7.26 -19.60 -7.49
CA ARG A 155 -7.08 -18.85 -6.23
C ARG A 155 -8.04 -17.68 -6.15
N TYR A 156 -8.62 -17.47 -4.98
CA TYR A 156 -9.43 -16.29 -4.70
C TYR A 156 -8.55 -15.08 -4.44
N HIS A 157 -8.96 -13.93 -4.95
CA HIS A 157 -8.30 -12.64 -4.77
C HIS A 157 -9.32 -11.64 -4.28
N LEU A 158 -9.04 -11.01 -3.14
CA LEU A 158 -9.87 -9.96 -2.54
C LEU A 158 -9.24 -8.59 -2.77
N SER A 159 -10.05 -7.66 -3.28
CA SER A 159 -9.61 -6.27 -3.51
C SER A 159 -10.76 -5.29 -3.29
N TYR A 160 -10.41 -4.03 -3.04
CA TYR A 160 -11.33 -2.91 -3.02
C TYR A 160 -10.84 -1.86 -4.01
N LEU A 161 -11.75 -1.24 -4.77
CA LEU A 161 -11.41 -0.18 -5.72
C LEU A 161 -12.30 1.04 -5.53
N THR A 162 -11.68 2.20 -5.39
CA THR A 162 -12.40 3.47 -5.34
C THR A 162 -11.67 4.57 -6.09
N THR A 163 -12.28 5.76 -6.18
CA THR A 163 -11.60 6.97 -6.69
C THR A 163 -10.84 7.65 -5.55
N ALA A 164 -9.69 8.26 -5.84
CA ALA A 164 -8.90 9.04 -4.87
C ALA A 164 -9.75 10.09 -4.15
N ARG A 165 -10.62 10.80 -4.87
CA ARG A 165 -11.57 11.76 -4.27
C ARG A 165 -12.52 11.14 -3.23
N ARG A 166 -13.03 9.92 -3.47
CA ARG A 166 -13.91 9.23 -2.51
C ARG A 166 -13.11 8.79 -1.29
N ALA A 167 -11.93 8.21 -1.50
CA ALA A 167 -11.01 7.82 -0.44
C ALA A 167 -10.62 8.99 0.47
N MET A 168 -10.19 10.11 -0.13
CA MET A 168 -9.82 11.33 0.60
C MET A 168 -10.98 11.89 1.43
N ARG A 169 -12.20 11.98 0.86
CA ARG A 169 -13.38 12.43 1.61
C ARG A 169 -13.71 11.52 2.81
N ARG A 170 -13.49 10.21 2.70
CA ARG A 170 -13.70 9.29 3.82
C ARG A 170 -12.67 9.54 4.93
N ALA A 171 -11.39 9.68 4.55
CA ALA A 171 -10.33 10.05 5.49
C ALA A 171 -10.61 11.38 6.20
N GLU A 172 -10.96 12.44 5.44
CA GLU A 172 -11.29 13.76 5.98
C GLU A 172 -12.44 13.74 7.01
N ARG A 173 -13.46 12.89 6.78
CA ARG A 173 -14.57 12.73 7.73
C ARG A 173 -14.17 11.92 8.97
N ALA A 174 -13.30 10.92 8.83
CA ALA A 174 -12.88 10.06 9.93
C ALA A 174 -11.94 10.76 10.91
N VAL A 175 -11.03 11.61 10.41
CA VAL A 175 -9.98 12.26 11.21
C VAL A 175 -10.51 13.02 12.45
N PRO A 176 -11.48 13.96 12.35
CA PRO A 176 -11.96 14.68 13.54
C PRO A 176 -12.63 13.76 14.56
N VAL A 177 -13.40 12.77 14.09
CA VAL A 177 -14.07 11.79 14.96
C VAL A 177 -13.05 10.97 15.75
N LEU A 178 -11.98 10.53 15.09
CA LEU A 178 -10.94 9.73 15.72
C LEU A 178 -10.09 10.58 16.69
N ARG A 179 -9.78 11.83 16.35
CA ARG A 179 -9.04 12.76 17.23
C ARG A 179 -9.75 13.03 18.55
N ASP A 180 -11.08 13.09 18.53
CA ASP A 180 -11.90 13.30 19.72
C ASP A 180 -12.18 11.99 20.51
N SER A 181 -11.52 10.90 20.15
CA SER A 181 -11.70 9.57 20.75
C SER A 181 -10.38 9.01 21.33
N GLU A 182 -10.46 7.85 21.98
CA GLU A 182 -9.27 7.10 22.44
C GLU A 182 -8.37 6.61 21.29
N LEU A 183 -8.84 6.70 20.03
CA LEU A 183 -8.11 6.33 18.83
C LEU A 183 -7.40 7.54 18.16
N GLY A 184 -7.11 8.61 18.91
CA GLY A 184 -6.50 9.84 18.38
C GLY A 184 -5.18 9.61 17.63
N GLU A 185 -4.34 8.68 18.07
CA GLU A 185 -3.10 8.33 17.36
C GLU A 185 -3.35 7.72 15.97
N VAL A 186 -4.45 6.97 15.80
CA VAL A 186 -4.84 6.40 14.51
C VAL A 186 -5.18 7.52 13.52
N ALA A 187 -5.76 8.62 14.00
CA ALA A 187 -6.11 9.76 13.15
C ALA A 187 -4.88 10.35 12.45
N GLU A 188 -3.74 10.47 13.14
CA GLU A 188 -2.51 11.00 12.54
C GLU A 188 -1.98 10.07 11.43
N THR A 189 -2.10 8.75 11.58
CA THR A 189 -1.74 7.80 10.52
C THR A 189 -2.64 7.89 9.28
N ILE A 190 -3.88 8.37 9.45
CA ILE A 190 -4.84 8.63 8.37
C ILE A 190 -4.55 9.98 7.71
N VAL A 191 -4.10 10.98 8.47
CA VAL A 191 -3.62 12.26 7.90
C VAL A 191 -2.43 12.01 6.99
N GLU A 192 -1.43 11.23 7.42
CA GLU A 192 -0.31 10.84 6.56
C GLU A 192 -0.76 10.12 5.29
N LEU A 193 -1.80 9.29 5.40
CA LEU A 193 -2.38 8.57 4.26
C LEU A 193 -3.08 9.52 3.28
N HIS A 194 -3.80 10.52 3.81
CA HIS A 194 -4.45 11.57 3.03
C HIS A 194 -3.42 12.44 2.31
N GLU A 195 -2.36 12.89 2.99
CA GLU A 195 -1.28 13.67 2.39
C GLU A 195 -0.57 12.91 1.27
N TRP A 196 -0.36 11.60 1.46
CA TRP A 196 0.16 10.75 0.39
C TRP A 196 -0.79 10.70 -0.81
N LEU A 197 -2.09 10.48 -0.60
CA LEU A 197 -3.08 10.48 -1.69
C LEU A 197 -3.17 11.84 -2.40
N ALA A 198 -3.01 12.94 -1.67
CA ALA A 198 -3.04 14.29 -2.20
C ALA A 198 -1.86 14.60 -3.16
N SER A 199 -0.83 13.76 -3.18
CA SER A 199 0.31 13.91 -4.09
C SER A 199 0.05 13.38 -5.52
N PHE A 200 -1.11 12.77 -5.78
CA PHE A 200 -1.48 12.20 -7.08
C PHE A 200 -2.62 12.99 -7.76
N ASP A 201 -2.85 12.74 -9.05
CA ASP A 201 -3.95 13.38 -9.79
C ASP A 201 -5.31 13.06 -9.12
N PRO A 202 -6.21 14.03 -8.90
CA PRO A 202 -7.51 13.80 -8.25
C PRO A 202 -8.43 12.81 -8.97
N ARG A 203 -8.21 12.52 -10.26
CA ARG A 203 -8.94 11.52 -11.04
C ARG A 203 -8.40 10.11 -10.85
N SER A 204 -7.34 9.93 -10.05
CA SER A 204 -6.74 8.64 -9.79
C SER A 204 -7.71 7.66 -9.12
N LEU A 205 -7.41 6.39 -9.26
CA LEU A 205 -8.06 5.28 -8.56
C LEU A 205 -7.15 4.81 -7.43
N VAL A 206 -7.76 4.33 -6.35
CA VAL A 206 -7.08 3.73 -5.21
C VAL A 206 -7.57 2.30 -5.08
N GLU A 207 -6.64 1.35 -5.07
CA GLU A 207 -6.91 -0.08 -4.88
C GLU A 207 -6.26 -0.55 -3.60
N LEU A 208 -7.02 -1.26 -2.77
CA LEU A 208 -6.48 -2.18 -1.78
C LEU A 208 -6.51 -3.57 -2.37
N ASP A 209 -5.34 -4.16 -2.61
CA ASP A 209 -5.18 -5.55 -3.06
C ASP A 209 -4.60 -6.35 -1.89
N TYR A 210 -5.32 -7.39 -1.46
CA TYR A 210 -4.84 -8.29 -0.41
C TYR A 210 -3.62 -9.10 -0.87
N GLY A 211 -3.38 -9.17 -2.19
CA GLY A 211 -2.15 -9.67 -2.78
C GLY A 211 -1.80 -11.07 -2.32
N GLY A 212 -0.55 -11.23 -1.87
CA GLY A 212 -0.03 -12.52 -1.42
C GLY A 212 -0.74 -13.08 -0.18
N LEU A 213 -1.47 -12.26 0.58
CA LEU A 213 -2.20 -12.71 1.76
C LEU A 213 -3.33 -13.68 1.39
N CYS A 214 -3.95 -13.52 0.22
CA CYS A 214 -5.06 -14.38 -0.21
C CYS A 214 -4.63 -15.85 -0.35
N ALA A 215 -3.34 -16.12 -0.58
CA ALA A 215 -2.83 -17.49 -0.66
C ALA A 215 -2.89 -18.24 0.68
N PHE A 216 -3.09 -17.53 1.78
CA PHE A 216 -3.18 -18.07 3.13
C PHE A 216 -4.61 -18.08 3.66
N LEU A 217 -5.59 -17.61 2.90
CA LEU A 217 -6.98 -17.48 3.35
C LEU A 217 -7.89 -18.37 2.50
N SER A 218 -8.76 -19.10 3.16
CA SER A 218 -9.85 -19.86 2.54
C SER A 218 -10.92 -18.94 1.95
N TRP A 219 -11.82 -19.50 1.15
CA TRP A 219 -12.96 -18.75 0.62
C TRP A 219 -13.83 -18.19 1.75
N ASP A 220 -14.15 -18.99 2.77
CA ASP A 220 -14.95 -18.55 3.92
C ASP A 220 -14.26 -17.41 4.68
N GLU A 221 -12.95 -17.52 4.96
CA GLU A 221 -12.19 -16.44 5.61
C GLU A 221 -12.18 -15.14 4.80
N LEU A 222 -12.08 -15.23 3.47
CA LEU A 222 -12.16 -14.06 2.59
C LEU A 222 -13.60 -13.52 2.49
N ASP A 223 -14.60 -14.40 2.53
CA ASP A 223 -15.99 -13.99 2.43
C ASP A 223 -16.46 -13.25 3.69
N ASP A 224 -16.07 -13.78 4.84
CA ASP A 224 -16.35 -13.23 6.16
C ASP A 224 -15.51 -11.99 6.50
N ASP A 225 -14.42 -11.70 5.76
CA ASP A 225 -13.66 -10.48 5.96
C ASP A 225 -14.44 -9.24 5.50
N ARG A 226 -15.08 -8.59 6.49
CA ARG A 226 -15.79 -7.33 6.37
C ARG A 226 -15.08 -6.19 7.12
N SER A 227 -13.74 -6.22 7.19
CA SER A 227 -12.92 -5.21 7.89
C SER A 227 -13.27 -3.77 7.50
N VAL A 228 -13.57 -3.51 6.23
CA VAL A 228 -14.00 -2.16 5.79
C VAL A 228 -15.31 -1.75 6.45
N ARG A 229 -16.32 -2.61 6.43
CA ARG A 229 -17.60 -2.36 7.12
C ARG A 229 -17.39 -2.16 8.62
N ASP A 230 -16.62 -3.03 9.26
CA ASP A 230 -16.39 -3.00 10.71
C ASP A 230 -15.72 -1.68 11.13
N ILE A 231 -14.75 -1.17 10.36
CA ILE A 231 -14.12 0.13 10.60
C ILE A 231 -15.06 1.31 10.32
N GLN A 232 -15.88 1.23 9.28
CA GLN A 232 -16.89 2.26 9.02
C GLN A 232 -17.92 2.34 10.15
N GLU A 233 -18.42 1.20 10.63
CA GLU A 233 -19.32 1.12 11.77
C GLU A 233 -18.67 1.67 13.05
N ALA A 234 -17.40 1.33 13.31
CA ALA A 234 -16.66 1.86 14.45
C ALA A 234 -16.60 3.40 14.43
N ILE A 235 -16.25 3.99 13.29
CA ILE A 235 -16.19 5.46 13.13
C ILE A 235 -17.58 6.08 13.26
N ALA A 236 -18.62 5.47 12.68
CA ALA A 236 -20.00 5.95 12.79
C ALA A 236 -20.51 5.93 14.23
N SER A 237 -20.22 4.85 14.98
CA SER A 237 -20.54 4.73 16.40
C SER A 237 -19.82 5.78 17.25
N LEU A 238 -18.54 6.04 16.99
CA LEU A 238 -17.81 7.13 17.66
C LEU A 238 -18.46 8.49 17.40
N ALA A 239 -18.83 8.77 16.14
CA ALA A 239 -19.50 10.02 15.77
C ALA A 239 -20.88 10.18 16.45
N ALA A 240 -21.56 9.07 16.74
CA ALA A 240 -22.82 9.04 17.48
C ALA A 240 -22.65 9.10 19.02
N GLY A 241 -21.42 9.14 19.52
CA GLY A 241 -21.10 9.21 20.95
C GLY A 241 -21.06 7.86 21.67
N ASP A 242 -21.17 6.73 20.95
CA ASP A 242 -20.95 5.39 21.53
C ASP A 242 -19.44 5.14 21.64
N ARG A 243 -18.99 4.84 22.87
CA ARG A 243 -17.57 4.64 23.18
C ARG A 243 -17.17 3.17 23.33
N ARG A 244 -18.13 2.22 23.43
CA ARG A 244 -17.81 0.79 23.67
C ARG A 244 -17.70 0.00 22.37
N ARG A 245 -18.74 0.07 21.54
CA ARG A 245 -18.81 -0.67 20.27
C ARG A 245 -17.64 -0.42 19.30
N PRO A 246 -17.07 0.80 19.18
CA PRO A 246 -15.94 1.05 18.29
C PRO A 246 -14.67 0.28 18.65
N VAL A 247 -14.41 0.10 19.95
CA VAL A 247 -13.23 -0.62 20.43
C VAL A 247 -13.35 -2.10 20.08
N GLU A 248 -14.53 -2.70 20.27
CA GLU A 248 -14.79 -4.10 19.93
C GLU A 248 -14.55 -4.38 18.44
N LEU A 249 -15.12 -3.54 17.56
CA LEU A 249 -14.95 -3.67 16.11
C LEU A 249 -13.49 -3.47 15.67
N TYR A 250 -12.82 -2.47 16.23
CA TYR A 250 -11.41 -2.23 15.95
C TYR A 250 -10.51 -3.40 16.39
N GLN A 251 -10.77 -3.96 17.59
CA GLN A 251 -10.04 -5.12 18.10
C GLN A 251 -10.34 -6.40 17.31
N ALA A 252 -11.56 -6.60 16.82
CA ALA A 252 -11.90 -7.73 15.95
C ALA A 252 -11.08 -7.71 14.65
N VAL A 253 -10.93 -6.54 14.03
CA VAL A 253 -10.06 -6.37 12.84
C VAL A 253 -8.60 -6.65 13.18
N LEU A 254 -8.09 -6.12 14.30
CA LEU A 254 -6.72 -6.42 14.74
C LEU A 254 -6.49 -7.90 15.02
N GLY A 255 -7.45 -8.57 15.65
CA GLY A 255 -7.40 -10.00 15.96
C GLY A 255 -7.31 -10.87 14.70
N ARG A 256 -8.17 -10.59 13.70
CA ARG A 256 -8.15 -11.27 12.40
C ARG A 256 -6.77 -11.22 11.75
N TRP A 257 -6.14 -10.04 11.75
CA TRP A 257 -4.81 -9.86 11.16
C TRP A 257 -3.66 -10.35 12.04
N ALA A 258 -3.84 -10.43 13.37
CA ALA A 258 -2.89 -11.08 14.25
C ALA A 258 -2.79 -12.59 13.97
N GLU A 259 -3.92 -13.25 13.65
CA GLU A 259 -3.92 -14.66 13.26
C GLU A 259 -3.13 -14.90 11.97
N VAL A 260 -3.37 -14.08 10.94
CA VAL A 260 -2.62 -14.17 9.66
C VAL A 260 -1.13 -13.92 9.89
N ARG A 261 -0.75 -12.94 10.73
CA ARG A 261 0.64 -12.73 11.13
C ARG A 261 1.24 -13.92 11.90
N GLY A 262 0.46 -14.60 12.72
CA GLY A 262 0.89 -15.82 13.41
C GLY A 262 1.34 -16.94 12.47
N ARG A 263 0.85 -16.95 11.23
CA ARG A 263 1.26 -17.89 10.17
C ARG A 263 2.67 -17.60 9.63
N GLU A 264 3.27 -16.44 9.95
CA GLU A 264 4.67 -16.13 9.66
C GLU A 264 5.63 -17.11 10.35
N GLY A 265 5.42 -17.38 11.64
CA GLY A 265 6.32 -18.25 12.43
C GLY A 265 6.21 -19.75 12.12
N LEU A 266 5.26 -20.14 11.26
CA LEU A 266 5.05 -21.52 10.81
C LEU A 266 5.75 -21.81 9.46
N ASN A 267 6.33 -20.78 8.81
CA ASN A 267 7.09 -20.87 7.55
C ASN A 267 8.59 -20.61 7.75
#